data_AF-A0A0Q9SKF1-F1
#
_entry.id   AF-A0A0Q9SKF1-F1
#
_cell.length_a   1.000
_cell.length_b   1.000
_cell.length_c   1.000
_cell.angle_alpha   90.00
_cell.angle_beta   90.00
_cell.angle_gamma   90.00
#
_symmetry.space_group_name_H-M   'P 1'
#
loop_
_entity.id
_entity.type
_entity.pdbx_description
1 polymer ?
#
loop_
_entity_poly.entity_id
_entity_poly.type
_entity_poly.pdbx_seq_one_letter_code
_entity_poly.pdbx_strand_id
1 'polypeptide(L)'
;MSRLEEIVDAAQRLLEDEGPGAVSMRRLAAELGIQAPSLYKHVDGKDRIEAELQERALTELAAALQPAADLRDLAHAYRQWALLHPRLYELTARRPLRRDQLRDGVETAASARLVALSGGDVDRARALWAAAHGLVDLELAHRFPEGADVQAAWDALVAAFDRVADREDGELDSLSGQP
;
A
#
# COMPACT_ATOMS: atom_id res chain seq x y z
N MET A 1 21.94 -9.63 -10.43
CA MET A 1 20.50 -9.89 -10.45
C MET A 1 20.27 -11.38 -10.46
N SER A 2 19.42 -11.90 -9.57
CA SER A 2 19.01 -13.30 -9.59
C SER A 2 18.01 -13.54 -10.72
N ARG A 3 17.86 -14.79 -11.17
CA ARG A 3 16.85 -15.14 -12.18
C ARG A 3 15.42 -14.88 -11.68
N LEU A 4 15.19 -14.98 -10.37
CA LEU A 4 13.90 -14.63 -9.79
C LEU A 4 13.62 -13.13 -9.93
N GLU A 5 14.61 -12.28 -9.65
CA GLU A 5 14.49 -10.83 -9.83
C GLU A 5 14.16 -10.46 -11.29
N GLU A 6 14.84 -11.08 -12.27
CA GLU A 6 14.51 -10.89 -13.70
C GLU A 6 13.05 -11.25 -14.04
N ILE A 7 12.54 -12.34 -13.46
CA ILE A 7 11.17 -12.79 -13.66
C ILE A 7 10.17 -11.80 -13.05
N VAL A 8 10.44 -11.35 -11.82
CA VAL A 8 9.54 -10.42 -11.12
C VAL A 8 9.58 -9.03 -11.78
N ASP A 9 10.73 -8.58 -12.28
CA ASP A 9 10.85 -7.34 -13.06
C ASP A 9 10.00 -7.39 -14.34
N ALA A 10 10.06 -8.51 -15.07
CA ALA A 10 9.20 -8.73 -16.23
C ALA A 10 7.72 -8.80 -15.84
N ALA A 11 7.40 -9.43 -14.70
CA ALA A 11 6.03 -9.50 -14.20
C ALA A 11 5.47 -8.13 -13.81
N GLN A 12 6.29 -7.27 -13.19
CA GLN A 12 5.89 -5.92 -12.82
C GLN A 12 5.62 -5.07 -14.06
N ARG A 13 6.49 -5.11 -15.07
CA ARG A 13 6.25 -4.42 -16.36
C ARG A 13 4.94 -4.89 -17.01
N LEU A 14 4.72 -6.20 -17.11
CA LEU A 14 3.48 -6.75 -17.66
C LEU A 14 2.25 -6.34 -16.85
N LEU A 15 2.36 -6.29 -15.52
CA LEU A 15 1.29 -5.86 -14.63
C LEU A 15 0.93 -4.39 -14.86
N GLU A 16 1.93 -3.52 -14.99
CA GLU A 16 1.74 -2.08 -15.18
C GLU A 16 1.21 -1.76 -16.58
N ASP A 17 1.77 -2.37 -17.62
CA ASP A 17 1.43 -2.10 -19.03
C ASP A 17 0.11 -2.76 -19.47
N GLU A 18 -0.11 -4.02 -19.10
CA GLU A 18 -1.18 -4.86 -19.63
C GLU A 18 -2.17 -5.33 -18.56
N GLY A 19 -1.88 -5.09 -17.28
CA GLY A 19 -2.73 -5.46 -16.16
C GLY A 19 -2.53 -6.89 -15.63
N PRO A 20 -3.24 -7.25 -14.54
CA PRO A 20 -2.99 -8.49 -13.80
C PRO A 20 -3.31 -9.78 -14.59
N GLY A 21 -4.13 -9.69 -15.64
CA GLY A 21 -4.44 -10.80 -16.53
C GLY A 21 -3.27 -11.21 -17.43
N ALA A 22 -2.37 -10.27 -17.76
CA ALA A 22 -1.22 -10.52 -18.63
C ALA A 22 -0.11 -11.30 -17.91
N VAL A 23 -0.03 -11.18 -16.59
CA VAL A 23 0.95 -11.90 -15.76
C VAL A 23 0.61 -13.39 -15.75
N SER A 24 1.27 -14.14 -16.62
CA SER A 24 1.14 -15.60 -16.74
C SER A 24 2.50 -16.21 -17.05
N MET A 25 2.71 -17.47 -16.65
CA MET A 25 3.98 -18.18 -16.91
C MET A 25 4.34 -18.17 -18.40
N ARG A 26 3.35 -18.32 -19.28
CA ARG A 26 3.57 -18.29 -20.73
C ARG A 26 3.96 -16.90 -21.23
N ARG A 27 3.25 -15.84 -20.81
CA ARG A 27 3.56 -14.47 -21.24
C ARG A 27 4.94 -14.03 -20.72
N LEU A 28 5.26 -14.39 -19.47
CA LEU A 28 6.57 -14.14 -18.87
C LEU A 28 7.70 -14.86 -19.60
N ALA A 29 7.49 -16.12 -19.98
CA ALA A 29 8.49 -16.87 -20.73
C ALA A 29 8.74 -16.24 -22.10
N ALA A 30 7.67 -15.81 -22.78
CA ALA A 30 7.76 -15.09 -24.04
C ALA A 30 8.49 -13.75 -23.88
N GLU A 31 8.16 -12.97 -22.84
CA GLU A 31 8.79 -11.69 -22.52
C GLU A 31 10.30 -11.85 -22.26
N LEU A 32 10.70 -12.94 -21.59
CA LEU A 32 12.10 -13.24 -21.26
C LEU A 32 12.84 -14.02 -22.36
N GLY A 33 12.18 -14.33 -23.49
CA GLY A 33 12.79 -15.09 -24.59
C GLY A 33 13.15 -16.54 -24.24
N ILE A 34 12.47 -17.16 -23.28
CA ILE A 34 12.72 -18.53 -22.83
C ILE A 34 11.48 -19.42 -22.96
N GLN A 35 11.67 -20.74 -22.78
CA GLN A 35 10.56 -21.69 -22.73
C GLN A 35 9.91 -21.69 -21.33
N ALA A 36 8.58 -21.80 -21.27
CA ALA A 36 7.84 -21.78 -20.01
C ALA A 36 8.34 -22.81 -18.96
N PRO A 37 8.71 -24.05 -19.32
CA PRO A 37 9.31 -25.01 -18.37
C PRO A 37 10.59 -24.51 -17.68
N SER A 38 11.34 -23.59 -18.31
CA SER A 38 12.56 -23.03 -17.72
C SER A 38 12.27 -22.10 -16.55
N LEU A 39 11.10 -21.44 -16.51
CA LEU A 39 10.72 -20.57 -15.39
C LEU A 39 10.53 -21.35 -14.09
N TYR A 40 9.93 -22.55 -14.18
CA TYR A 40 9.66 -23.40 -13.01
C TYR A 40 10.92 -23.88 -12.27
N LYS A 41 12.10 -23.74 -12.88
CA LYS A 41 13.39 -24.00 -12.21
C LYS A 41 13.78 -22.89 -11.22
N HIS A 42 13.13 -21.73 -11.30
CA HIS A 42 13.49 -20.52 -10.57
C HIS A 42 12.35 -19.97 -9.72
N VAL A 43 11.11 -20.31 -10.04
CA VAL A 43 9.93 -19.83 -9.34
C VAL A 43 8.85 -20.91 -9.28
N ASP A 44 8.25 -21.07 -8.10
CA ASP A 44 7.20 -22.06 -7.87
C ASP A 44 5.83 -21.55 -8.34
N GLY A 45 5.72 -21.35 -9.65
CA GLY A 45 4.50 -20.93 -10.31
C GLY A 45 4.12 -19.46 -10.12
N LYS A 46 2.89 -19.14 -10.56
CA LYS A 46 2.39 -17.76 -10.60
C LYS A 46 2.17 -17.17 -9.21
N ASP A 47 1.77 -17.98 -8.23
CA ASP A 47 1.50 -17.50 -6.88
C ASP A 47 2.76 -16.93 -6.22
N ARG A 48 3.92 -17.57 -6.42
CA ARG A 48 5.20 -17.02 -5.95
C ARG A 48 5.54 -15.68 -6.60
N ILE A 49 5.27 -15.53 -7.90
CA ILE A 49 5.47 -14.25 -8.60
C ILE A 49 4.54 -13.17 -8.04
N GLU A 50 3.27 -13.52 -7.77
CA GLU A 50 2.30 -12.61 -7.16
C GLU A 50 2.75 -12.17 -5.76
N ALA A 51 3.25 -13.10 -4.94
CA ALA A 51 3.79 -12.79 -3.62
C ALA A 51 4.99 -11.83 -3.70
N GLU A 52 5.91 -12.04 -4.64
CA GLU A 52 7.06 -11.15 -4.86
C GLU A 52 6.62 -9.73 -5.29
N LEU A 53 5.60 -9.63 -6.15
CA LEU A 53 5.03 -8.34 -6.53
C LEU A 53 4.33 -7.64 -5.36
N GLN A 54 3.62 -8.41 -4.51
CA GLN A 54 3.03 -7.88 -3.27
C GLN A 54 4.13 -7.38 -2.31
N GLU A 55 5.21 -8.13 -2.15
CA GLU A 55 6.35 -7.74 -1.31
C GLU A 55 7.02 -6.46 -1.81
N ARG A 56 7.24 -6.33 -3.12
CA ARG A 56 7.77 -5.11 -3.74
C ARG A 56 6.86 -3.92 -3.47
N ALA A 57 5.56 -4.07 -3.76
CA ALA A 57 4.58 -3.03 -3.54
C ALA A 57 4.52 -2.57 -2.07
N LEU A 58 4.53 -3.49 -1.11
CA LEU A 58 4.57 -3.16 0.32
C LEU A 58 5.88 -2.48 0.72
N THR A 59 7.01 -2.89 0.14
CA THR A 59 8.33 -2.27 0.39
C THR A 59 8.40 -0.85 -0.18
N GLU A 60 7.93 -0.65 -1.41
CA GLU A 60 7.86 0.65 -2.06
C GLU A 60 6.91 1.59 -1.31
N LEU A 61 5.75 1.09 -0.89
CA LEU A 61 4.81 1.84 -0.07
C LEU A 61 5.46 2.24 1.26
N ALA A 62 6.12 1.31 1.97
CA ALA A 62 6.83 1.62 3.21
C ALA A 62 7.84 2.76 3.00
N ALA A 63 8.63 2.68 1.92
CA ALA A 63 9.61 3.70 1.57
C ALA A 63 8.98 5.05 1.22
N ALA A 64 7.83 5.05 0.54
CA ALA A 64 7.09 6.26 0.18
C ALA A 64 6.49 6.95 1.41
N LEU A 65 6.01 6.17 2.40
CA LEU A 65 5.42 6.71 3.63
C LEU A 65 6.48 7.18 4.63
N GLN A 66 7.66 6.54 4.64
CA GLN A 66 8.70 6.77 5.66
C GLN A 66 9.06 8.25 5.92
N PRO A 67 9.16 9.14 4.91
CA PRO A 67 9.53 10.54 5.12
C PRO A 67 8.42 11.42 5.73
N ALA A 68 7.17 10.96 5.73
CA ALA A 68 6.03 11.79 6.12
C ALA A 68 6.15 12.30 7.55
N ALA A 69 6.16 13.60 7.83
CA ALA A 69 6.40 14.13 9.17
C ALA A 69 5.15 14.07 10.07
N ASP A 70 3.97 14.17 9.47
CA ASP A 70 2.67 14.21 10.13
C ASP A 70 1.59 13.46 9.32
N LEU A 71 0.34 13.47 9.79
CA LEU A 71 -0.78 12.80 9.12
C LEU A 71 -1.11 13.40 7.74
N ARG A 72 -0.84 14.69 7.53
CA ARG A 72 -1.05 15.36 6.24
C ARG A 72 -0.06 14.84 5.20
N ASP A 73 1.22 14.81 5.54
CA ASP A 73 2.26 14.26 4.68
C ASP A 73 2.01 12.77 4.39
N LEU A 74 1.57 12.02 5.41
CA LEU A 74 1.29 10.59 5.28
C LEU A 74 0.14 10.33 4.31
N ALA A 75 -0.96 11.07 4.46
CA ALA A 75 -2.12 10.98 3.58
C ALA A 75 -1.75 11.36 2.14
N HIS A 76 -0.97 12.42 1.96
CA HIS A 76 -0.48 12.83 0.64
C HIS A 76 0.41 11.75 0.00
N ALA A 77 1.39 11.22 0.74
CA ALA A 77 2.29 10.17 0.25
C ALA A 77 1.53 8.89 -0.12
N TYR A 78 0.59 8.44 0.73
CA TYR A 78 -0.25 7.28 0.46
C TYR A 78 -1.09 7.48 -0.81
N ARG A 79 -1.77 8.63 -0.92
CA ARG A 79 -2.58 8.99 -2.10
C ARG A 79 -1.73 9.01 -3.36
N GLN A 80 -0.59 9.71 -3.34
CA GLN A 80 0.28 9.82 -4.51
C GLN A 80 0.81 8.46 -4.96
N TRP A 81 1.31 7.64 -4.03
CA TRP A 81 1.79 6.31 -4.36
C TRP A 81 0.70 5.45 -5.01
N ALA A 82 -0.50 5.45 -4.45
CA ALA A 82 -1.60 4.64 -4.99
C ALA A 82 -2.06 5.10 -6.38
N LEU A 83 -2.10 6.41 -6.63
CA LEU A 83 -2.47 6.98 -7.93
C LEU A 83 -1.38 6.78 -9.00
N LEU A 84 -0.10 6.78 -8.59
CA LEU A 84 1.02 6.52 -9.48
C LEU A 84 1.15 5.01 -9.81
N HIS A 85 0.77 4.15 -8.87
CA HIS A 85 0.91 2.69 -8.98
C HIS A 85 -0.43 1.94 -8.82
N PRO A 86 -1.48 2.26 -9.60
CA PRO A 86 -2.83 1.74 -9.36
C PRO A 86 -2.91 0.20 -9.46
N ARG A 87 -2.05 -0.44 -10.25
CA ARG A 87 -2.01 -1.90 -10.41
C ARG A 87 -1.34 -2.62 -9.25
N LEU A 88 -0.26 -2.05 -8.70
CA LEU A 88 0.37 -2.57 -7.49
C LEU A 88 -0.51 -2.33 -6.26
N TYR A 89 -1.16 -1.17 -6.20
CA TYR A 89 -2.18 -0.86 -5.21
C TYR A 89 -3.32 -1.88 -5.23
N GLU A 90 -3.90 -2.19 -6.40
CA GLU A 90 -4.95 -3.21 -6.53
C GLU A 90 -4.48 -4.57 -5.99
N LEU A 91 -3.23 -4.94 -6.27
CA LEU A 91 -2.66 -6.23 -5.88
C LEU A 91 -2.48 -6.42 -4.37
N THR A 92 -2.16 -5.33 -3.64
CA THR A 92 -1.91 -5.38 -2.19
C THR A 92 -3.11 -4.96 -1.36
N ALA A 93 -3.91 -4.01 -1.85
CA ALA A 93 -4.99 -3.39 -1.07
C ALA A 93 -6.36 -4.05 -1.33
N ARG A 94 -6.58 -4.63 -2.52
CA ARG A 94 -7.89 -5.19 -2.92
C ARG A 94 -7.91 -6.71 -3.08
N ARG A 95 -6.76 -7.38 -2.91
CA ARG A 95 -6.63 -8.83 -3.03
C ARG A 95 -6.01 -9.43 -1.77
N PRO A 96 -6.31 -10.70 -1.44
CA PRO A 96 -5.65 -11.38 -0.34
C PRO A 96 -4.13 -11.42 -0.54
N LEU A 97 -3.39 -11.08 0.51
CA LEU A 97 -1.94 -11.23 0.54
C LEU A 97 -1.56 -12.71 0.65
N ARG A 98 -0.56 -13.14 -0.13
CA ARG A 98 0.07 -14.47 -0.03
C ARG A 98 1.03 -14.53 1.16
N ARG A 99 0.49 -14.32 2.38
CA ARG A 99 1.28 -14.17 3.62
C ARG A 99 2.21 -15.35 3.92
N ASP A 100 1.86 -16.54 3.46
CA ASP A 100 2.69 -17.75 3.55
C ASP A 100 3.98 -17.68 2.73
N GLN A 101 4.09 -16.71 1.81
CA GLN A 101 5.22 -16.55 0.89
C GLN A 101 5.93 -15.20 1.03
N LEU A 102 5.35 -14.24 1.76
CA LEU A 102 5.96 -12.94 2.02
C LEU A 102 7.11 -13.07 3.02
N ARG A 103 8.11 -12.20 2.92
CA ARG A 103 9.12 -12.09 3.98
C ARG A 103 8.50 -11.68 5.31
N ASP A 104 9.03 -12.24 6.40
CA ASP A 104 8.63 -11.86 7.75
C ASP A 104 8.78 -10.35 7.98
N GLY A 105 7.74 -9.74 8.54
CA GLY A 105 7.75 -8.33 8.94
C GLY A 105 7.54 -7.31 7.82
N VAL A 106 7.32 -7.71 6.55
CA VAL A 106 7.05 -6.73 5.47
C VAL A 106 5.78 -5.92 5.72
N GLU A 107 4.70 -6.55 6.20
CA GLU A 107 3.46 -5.86 6.55
C GLU A 107 3.67 -4.88 7.70
N THR A 108 4.42 -5.31 8.73
CA THR A 108 4.79 -4.47 9.87
C THR A 108 5.56 -3.24 9.40
N ALA A 109 6.56 -3.41 8.54
CA ALA A 109 7.35 -2.31 7.98
C ALA A 109 6.48 -1.34 7.16
N ALA A 110 5.57 -1.86 6.33
CA ALA A 110 4.64 -1.05 5.53
C ALA A 110 3.68 -0.22 6.39
N SER A 111 3.23 -0.76 7.53
CA SER A 111 2.35 -0.04 8.47
C SER A 111 3.08 0.83 9.49
N ALA A 112 4.40 0.69 9.64
CA ALA A 112 5.14 1.24 10.78
C ALA A 112 4.99 2.76 10.91
N ARG A 113 5.11 3.50 9.79
CA ARG A 113 4.97 4.96 9.82
C ARG A 113 3.54 5.39 10.17
N LEU A 114 2.55 4.72 9.59
CA LEU A 114 1.15 4.97 9.88
C LEU A 114 0.82 4.74 11.36
N VAL A 115 1.29 3.64 11.94
CA VAL A 115 1.09 3.34 13.37
C VAL A 115 1.79 4.39 14.24
N ALA A 116 3.04 4.75 13.91
CA ALA A 116 3.78 5.76 14.67
C ALA A 116 3.09 7.13 14.67
N LEU A 117 2.62 7.60 13.50
CA LEU A 117 1.89 8.86 13.39
C LEU A 117 0.45 8.80 13.93
N SER A 118 -0.05 7.59 14.21
CA SER A 118 -1.30 7.36 14.94
C SER A 118 -1.08 7.27 16.45
N GLY A 119 0.06 7.74 16.98
CA GLY A 119 0.38 7.70 18.41
C GLY A 119 0.73 6.30 18.93
N GLY A 120 0.99 5.34 18.04
CA GLY A 120 1.17 3.92 18.39
C GLY A 120 -0.14 3.14 18.54
N ASP A 121 -1.30 3.79 18.40
CA ASP A 121 -2.60 3.12 18.41
C ASP A 121 -2.85 2.39 17.08
N VAL A 122 -2.87 1.07 17.16
CA VAL A 122 -3.08 0.18 16.01
C VAL A 122 -4.50 0.25 15.48
N ASP A 123 -5.50 0.43 16.33
CA ASP A 123 -6.90 0.47 15.90
C ASP A 123 -7.22 1.83 15.25
N ARG A 124 -6.65 2.91 15.77
CA ARG A 124 -6.66 4.21 15.09
C ARG A 124 -5.96 4.15 13.73
N ALA A 125 -4.78 3.54 13.66
CA ALA A 125 -4.05 3.36 12.42
C ALA A 125 -4.88 2.59 11.37
N ARG A 126 -5.56 1.51 11.79
CA ARG A 126 -6.48 0.75 10.93
C ARG A 126 -7.64 1.61 10.43
N ALA A 127 -8.25 2.41 11.30
CA ALA A 127 -9.36 3.29 10.93
C ALA A 127 -8.91 4.37 9.94
N LEU A 128 -7.75 4.99 10.17
CA LEU A 128 -7.17 5.98 9.26
C LEU A 128 -6.85 5.35 7.89
N TRP A 129 -6.23 4.18 7.88
CA TRP A 129 -5.95 3.44 6.66
C TRP A 129 -7.22 3.07 5.90
N ALA A 130 -8.26 2.57 6.59
CA ALA A 130 -9.53 2.24 5.97
C ALA A 130 -10.20 3.46 5.31
N ALA A 131 -10.16 4.62 5.98
CA ALA A 131 -10.69 5.86 5.43
C ALA A 131 -9.89 6.34 4.20
N ALA A 132 -8.56 6.32 4.29
CA ALA A 132 -7.67 6.70 3.18
C ALA A 132 -7.80 5.75 1.99
N HIS A 133 -7.88 4.44 2.25
CA HIS A 133 -8.13 3.40 1.26
C HIS A 133 -9.44 3.65 0.51
N GLY A 134 -10.52 3.96 1.24
CA GLY A 134 -11.81 4.30 0.65
C GLY A 134 -11.75 5.52 -0.27
N LEU A 135 -11.03 6.58 0.10
CA LEU A 135 -10.85 7.75 -0.77
C LEU A 135 -10.06 7.39 -2.05
N VAL A 136 -8.96 6.65 -1.92
CA VAL A 136 -8.18 6.20 -3.08
C VAL A 136 -9.03 5.34 -4.03
N ASP A 137 -9.78 4.37 -3.50
CA ASP A 137 -10.66 3.51 -4.31
C ASP A 137 -11.71 4.34 -5.08
N LEU A 138 -12.29 5.35 -4.43
CA LEU A 138 -13.25 6.25 -5.07
C LEU A 138 -12.61 7.16 -6.13
N GLU A 139 -11.39 7.64 -5.89
CA GLU A 139 -10.62 8.43 -6.87
C GLU A 139 -10.24 7.62 -8.10
N LEU A 140 -9.65 6.45 -7.90
CA LEU A 140 -9.25 5.54 -8.98
C LEU A 140 -10.44 5.10 -9.83
N ALA A 141 -11.62 4.97 -9.22
CA ALA A 141 -12.85 4.64 -9.92
C ALA A 141 -13.62 5.87 -10.44
N HIS A 142 -13.04 7.08 -10.35
CA HIS A 142 -13.65 8.35 -10.79
C HIS A 142 -15.09 8.53 -10.27
N ARG A 143 -15.33 8.24 -8.99
CA ARG A 143 -16.68 8.21 -8.39
C ARG A 143 -17.14 9.54 -7.82
N PHE A 144 -16.26 10.53 -7.74
CA PHE A 144 -16.63 11.88 -7.30
C PHE A 144 -17.34 12.65 -8.44
N PRO A 145 -18.26 13.58 -8.10
CA PRO A 145 -18.88 14.46 -9.08
C PRO A 145 -17.84 15.29 -9.86
N GLU A 146 -18.18 15.69 -11.08
CA GLU A 146 -17.36 16.61 -11.86
C GLU A 146 -17.13 17.94 -11.09
N GLY A 147 -15.88 18.39 -11.03
CA GLY A 147 -15.49 19.59 -10.29
C GLY A 147 -15.46 19.44 -8.76
N ALA A 148 -15.66 18.24 -8.22
CA ALA A 148 -15.51 18.00 -6.78
C ALA A 148 -14.08 18.29 -6.31
N ASP A 149 -13.97 19.00 -5.19
CA ASP A 149 -12.70 19.22 -4.52
C ASP A 149 -12.33 17.97 -3.71
N VAL A 150 -11.64 17.04 -4.37
CA VAL A 150 -11.15 15.81 -3.75
C VAL A 150 -10.07 16.12 -2.70
N GLN A 151 -9.30 17.20 -2.88
CA GLN A 151 -8.29 17.60 -1.91
C GLN A 151 -8.95 17.99 -0.57
N ALA A 152 -10.06 18.73 -0.61
CA ALA A 152 -10.83 19.06 0.59
C ALA A 152 -11.32 17.81 1.35
N ALA A 153 -11.63 16.70 0.65
CA ALA A 153 -12.00 15.44 1.30
C ALA A 153 -10.82 14.81 2.06
N TRP A 154 -9.62 14.84 1.49
CA TRP A 154 -8.39 14.41 2.17
C TRP A 154 -8.06 15.30 3.36
N ASP A 155 -8.19 16.62 3.22
CA ASP A 155 -7.98 17.57 4.32
C ASP A 155 -8.97 17.33 5.47
N ALA A 156 -10.23 17.04 5.15
CA ALA A 156 -11.25 16.71 6.14
C ALA A 156 -10.95 15.38 6.86
N LEU A 157 -10.47 14.36 6.14
CA LEU A 157 -10.01 13.10 6.71
C LEU A 157 -8.87 13.34 7.69
N VAL A 158 -7.80 14.04 7.29
CA VAL A 158 -6.65 14.35 8.16
C VAL A 158 -7.10 15.09 9.41
N ALA A 159 -7.92 16.14 9.25
CA ALA A 159 -8.40 16.92 10.38
C ALA A 159 -9.28 16.10 11.35
N ALA A 160 -10.00 15.08 10.88
CA ALA A 160 -10.77 14.19 11.74
C ALA A 160 -9.88 13.30 12.62
N PHE A 161 -8.72 12.89 12.09
CA PHE A 161 -7.73 12.08 12.81
C PHE A 161 -6.69 12.91 13.56
N ASP A 162 -6.57 14.22 13.36
CA ASP A 162 -5.74 15.06 14.24
C ASP A 162 -6.47 15.36 15.57
N ARG A 163 -7.75 15.77 15.48
CA ARG A 163 -8.54 16.23 16.65
C ARG A 163 -8.78 15.20 17.77
N VAL A 164 -8.61 13.92 17.48
CA VAL A 164 -8.75 12.85 18.50
C VAL A 164 -7.49 12.74 19.35
N ALA A 165 -6.30 13.12 18.82
CA ALA A 165 -5.06 13.07 19.62
C ALA A 165 -5.08 14.15 20.71
N ASP A 166 -5.55 15.35 20.38
CA ASP A 166 -5.61 16.48 21.33
C ASP A 166 -6.57 16.26 22.51
N ARG A 167 -7.57 15.38 22.38
CA ARG A 167 -8.55 15.12 23.45
C ARG A 167 -8.00 14.20 24.54
N GLU A 168 -7.14 13.25 24.20
CA GLU A 168 -6.54 12.32 25.17
C GLU A 168 -5.47 13.01 26.03
N ASP A 169 -4.73 13.97 25.46
CA ASP A 169 -3.76 14.78 26.21
C ASP A 169 -4.43 15.77 27.18
N GLY A 170 -5.62 16.30 26.83
CA GLY A 170 -6.35 17.26 27.68
C GLY A 170 -7.12 16.65 28.87
N GLU A 171 -7.49 15.37 28.78
CA GLU A 171 -8.25 14.70 29.85
C GLU A 171 -7.34 14.23 31.01
N LEU A 172 -6.07 13.95 30.73
CA LEU A 172 -5.07 13.59 31.74
C LEU A 172 -4.61 14.78 32.61
N ASP A 173 -4.57 16.00 32.05
CA ASP A 173 -4.21 17.21 32.81
C ASP A 173 -5.35 17.72 33.70
N SER A 174 -6.57 17.22 33.49
CA SER A 174 -7.76 17.60 34.26
C SER A 174 -7.93 16.79 35.56
N LEU A 175 -7.21 15.67 35.72
CA LEU A 175 -7.30 14.77 36.88
C LEU A 175 -6.15 14.93 37.90
N SER A 176 -5.10 15.69 37.56
CA SER A 176 -3.96 16.01 38.42
C SER A 176 -4.18 17.27 39.29
N GLY A 177 -5.31 17.96 39.10
CA GLY A 177 -5.66 19.20 39.80
C GLY A 177 -6.91 19.08 40.65
N GLN A 178 -6.90 18.24 41.70
CA GLN A 178 -7.77 18.49 42.86
C GLN A 178 -6.93 18.53 44.15
N PRO A 179 -7.12 19.56 45.00
CA PRO A 179 -6.32 19.81 46.20
C PRO A 179 -6.60 18.83 47.35
#